data_AF-A0A7S7M1M4-F1
#
_entry.id   AF-A0A7S7M1M4-F1
#
_cell.length_a   1.000
_cell.length_b   1.000
_cell.length_c   1.000
_cell.angle_alpha   90.00
_cell.angle_beta   90.00
_cell.angle_gamma   90.00
#
_symmetry.space_group_name_H-M   'P 1'
#
loop_
_entity.id
_entity.type
_entity.pdbx_description
1 polymer ?
#
loop_
_entity_poly.entity_id
_entity_poly.type
_entity_poly.pdbx_seq_one_letter_code
_entity_poly.pdbx_strand_id
1 'polypeptide(L)'
;MYIKCRLSDSLTTFKGLHFGTTCRAKSSHRYTSTVGVGGNIGDVKRRFEHLFVYLKKDKRVELLQTSLILKNPPFGFSDQDDFFNSIIVLKTSMQPIVFLDYLMRLEKRFARKRSFANAPRTLDLDIIFFDNRIINKLKLQVPHVDWSKRESVLIPLMDINR
;
A
#
# COMPACT_ATOMS: atom_id res chain seq x y z
N MET A 1 -0.96 18.17 9.87
CA MET A 1 -2.24 17.92 10.57
C MET A 1 -3.05 16.96 9.70
N TYR A 2 -3.65 15.92 10.27
CA TYR A 2 -4.48 14.95 9.51
C TYR A 2 -5.96 15.33 9.65
N ILE A 3 -6.72 15.23 8.55
CA ILE A 3 -8.19 15.31 8.61
C ILE A 3 -8.69 13.89 8.86
N LYS A 4 -9.39 13.68 9.99
CA LYS A 4 -9.89 12.38 10.44
C LYS A 4 -11.38 12.26 10.15
N CYS A 5 -11.83 11.12 9.62
CA CYS A 5 -13.24 10.79 9.48
C CYS A 5 -13.50 9.39 10.08
N ARG A 6 -14.51 9.26 10.94
CA ARG A 6 -14.91 7.96 11.52
C ARG A 6 -15.93 7.33 10.58
N LEU A 7 -15.70 6.08 10.16
CA LEU A 7 -16.63 5.32 9.33
C LEU A 7 -17.52 4.39 10.19
N SER A 8 -16.95 3.82 11.25
CA SER A 8 -17.64 3.00 12.26
C SER A 8 -16.85 3.06 13.58
N ASP A 9 -17.27 2.29 14.59
CA ASP A 9 -16.57 2.24 15.88
C ASP A 9 -15.11 1.77 15.76
N SER A 10 -14.83 0.87 14.82
CA SER A 10 -13.51 0.27 14.60
C SER A 10 -12.77 0.82 13.37
N LEU A 11 -13.45 1.58 12.50
CA LEU A 11 -12.89 2.05 11.23
C LEU A 11 -12.78 3.57 11.19
N THR A 12 -11.60 4.08 10.82
CA THR A 12 -11.35 5.52 10.71
C THR A 12 -10.44 5.82 9.53
N THR A 13 -10.77 6.81 8.72
CA THR A 13 -9.90 7.30 7.64
C THR A 13 -9.17 8.58 8.03
N PHE A 14 -8.00 8.77 7.42
CA PHE A 14 -7.14 9.93 7.60
C PHE A 14 -6.69 10.45 6.24
N LYS A 15 -6.91 11.74 5.99
CA LYS A 15 -6.28 12.48 4.90
C LYS A 15 -5.01 13.15 5.41
N GLY A 16 -3.88 12.83 4.77
CA GLY A 16 -2.56 13.33 5.11
C GLY A 16 -2.10 14.46 4.20
N LEU A 17 -0.80 14.75 4.25
CA LEU A 17 -0.19 15.70 3.33
C LEU A 17 -0.14 15.10 1.92
N HIS A 18 0.30 13.85 1.82
CA HIS A 18 0.45 13.17 0.54
C HIS A 18 -0.50 11.98 0.34
N PHE A 19 -1.35 11.68 1.33
CA PHE A 19 -2.34 10.60 1.27
C PHE A 19 -3.76 11.15 1.06
N GLY A 20 -4.47 10.60 0.08
CA GLY A 20 -5.73 11.12 -0.46
C GLY A 20 -5.50 12.17 -1.55
N THR A 21 -4.48 11.96 -2.40
CA THR A 21 -4.08 12.93 -3.43
C THR A 21 -3.79 12.25 -4.77
N THR A 22 -4.05 12.98 -5.86
CA THR A 22 -3.67 12.57 -7.21
C THR A 22 -2.51 13.43 -7.69
N CYS A 23 -1.51 12.77 -8.26
CA CYS A 23 -0.33 13.39 -8.83
C CYS A 23 -0.48 13.50 -10.35
N ARG A 24 -0.49 14.74 -10.86
CA ARG A 24 -0.48 14.99 -12.31
C ARG A 24 0.93 14.77 -12.85
N ALA A 25 1.26 13.53 -13.18
CA ALA A 25 2.55 13.16 -13.74
C ALA A 25 2.39 12.56 -15.15
N LYS A 26 3.17 13.07 -16.10
CA LYS A 26 3.36 12.41 -17.40
C LYS A 26 4.44 11.35 -17.21
N SER A 27 4.08 10.08 -17.36
CA SER A 27 5.02 8.97 -17.19
C SER A 27 5.22 8.21 -18.48
N SER A 28 6.49 7.89 -18.80
CA SER A 28 6.89 7.01 -19.91
C SER A 28 6.92 5.53 -19.52
N HIS A 29 6.65 5.22 -18.24
CA HIS A 29 6.59 3.85 -17.75
C HIS A 29 5.43 3.05 -18.35
N ARG A 30 5.68 1.75 -18.59
CA ARG A 30 4.81 0.88 -19.41
C ARG A 30 3.61 0.31 -18.67
N TYR A 31 3.75 0.03 -17.38
CA TYR A 31 2.77 -0.72 -16.59
C TYR A 31 2.26 0.14 -15.45
N THR A 32 1.00 -0.06 -15.07
CA THR A 32 0.38 0.52 -13.89
C THR A 32 0.15 -0.58 -12.86
N SER A 33 0.55 -0.34 -11.62
CA SER A 33 0.31 -1.25 -10.50
C SER A 33 -0.36 -0.54 -9.35
N THR A 34 -1.39 -1.19 -8.81
CA THR A 34 -2.06 -0.81 -7.58
C THR A 34 -1.43 -1.59 -6.45
N VAL A 35 -0.84 -0.89 -5.50
CA VAL A 35 -0.08 -1.46 -4.39
C VAL A 35 -0.77 -1.14 -3.07
N GLY A 36 -1.04 -2.17 -2.28
CA GLY A 36 -1.48 -2.05 -0.89
C GLY A 36 -0.31 -1.70 0.00
N VAL A 37 -0.52 -0.74 0.90
CA VAL A 37 0.46 -0.27 1.87
C VAL A 37 -0.10 -0.48 3.27
N GLY A 38 0.60 -1.23 4.11
CA GLY A 38 0.14 -1.58 5.46
C GLY A 38 1.23 -1.38 6.51
N GLY A 39 0.83 -1.17 7.76
CA GLY A 39 1.74 -1.21 8.91
C GLY A 39 1.04 -0.92 10.23
N ASN A 40 1.61 -1.40 11.34
CA ASN A 40 1.08 -1.16 12.69
C ASN A 40 2.16 -0.86 13.75
N ILE A 41 3.45 -0.94 13.41
CA ILE A 41 4.53 -0.65 14.38
C ILE A 41 4.95 0.83 14.34
N GLY A 42 4.88 1.50 15.50
CA GLY A 42 5.40 2.85 15.70
C GLY A 42 4.63 3.93 14.94
N ASP A 43 5.30 4.99 14.50
CA ASP A 43 4.64 6.08 13.75
C ASP A 43 4.42 5.71 12.27
N VAL A 44 3.38 4.91 12.02
CA VAL A 44 3.06 4.37 10.69
C VAL A 44 2.68 5.48 9.71
N LYS A 45 1.88 6.47 10.14
CA LYS A 45 1.45 7.56 9.26
C LYS A 45 2.64 8.39 8.79
N ARG A 46 3.58 8.75 9.67
CA ARG A 46 4.83 9.42 9.26
C ARG A 46 5.66 8.54 8.34
N ARG A 47 5.70 7.22 8.57
CA ARG A 47 6.40 6.29 7.69
C ARG A 47 5.79 6.25 6.28
N PHE A 48 4.47 6.31 6.18
CA PHE A 48 3.76 6.39 4.90
C PHE A 48 4.12 7.69 4.16
N GLU A 49 4.17 8.83 4.85
CA GLU A 49 4.64 10.10 4.27
C GLU A 49 6.08 10.00 3.77
N HIS A 50 6.97 9.36 4.53
CA HIS A 50 8.36 9.12 4.11
C HIS A 50 8.44 8.18 2.90
N LEU A 51 7.60 7.14 2.84
CA LEU A 51 7.47 6.24 1.68
C LEU A 51 7.06 7.02 0.44
N PHE A 52 6.06 7.90 0.55
CA PHE A 52 5.65 8.75 -0.56
C PHE A 52 6.81 9.60 -1.09
N VAL A 53 7.52 10.30 -0.21
CA VAL A 53 8.66 11.15 -0.60
C VAL A 53 9.77 10.33 -1.24
N TYR A 54 10.01 9.12 -0.74
CA TYR A 54 10.97 8.20 -1.32
C TYR A 54 10.58 7.79 -2.75
N LEU A 55 9.34 7.32 -2.93
CA LEU A 55 8.82 6.89 -4.23
C LEU A 55 8.77 8.03 -5.24
N LYS A 56 8.49 9.26 -4.80
CA LYS A 56 8.53 10.46 -5.65
C LYS A 56 9.91 10.78 -6.22
N LYS A 57 10.99 10.33 -5.58
CA LYS A 57 12.37 10.55 -6.03
C LYS A 57 12.94 9.37 -6.82
N ASP A 58 12.25 8.23 -6.84
CA ASP A 58 12.77 7.00 -7.43
C ASP A 58 12.38 6.89 -8.91
N LYS A 59 13.34 7.12 -9.81
CA LYS A 59 13.14 7.09 -11.28
C LYS A 59 12.67 5.74 -11.84
N ARG A 60 12.63 4.67 -11.04
CA ARG A 60 12.16 3.34 -11.47
C ARG A 60 10.64 3.22 -11.43
N VAL A 61 9.98 4.13 -10.71
CA VAL A 61 8.54 4.18 -10.55
C VAL A 61 8.04 5.61 -10.66
N GLU A 62 6.77 5.76 -11.00
CA GLU A 62 6.09 7.07 -10.97
C GLU A 62 4.87 6.96 -10.10
N LEU A 63 4.80 7.76 -9.03
CA LEU A 63 3.63 7.78 -8.16
C LEU A 63 2.52 8.62 -8.79
N LEU A 64 1.39 7.97 -9.07
CA LEU A 64 0.22 8.57 -9.70
C LEU A 64 -0.84 9.02 -8.70
N GLN A 65 -1.14 8.21 -7.70
CA GLN A 65 -2.24 8.48 -6.76
C GLN A 65 -2.02 7.77 -5.43
N THR A 66 -2.59 8.34 -4.37
CA THR A 66 -2.71 7.72 -3.04
C THR A 66 -4.16 7.81 -2.55
N SER A 67 -4.65 6.77 -1.89
CA SER A 67 -5.93 6.80 -1.19
C SER A 67 -5.82 7.50 0.16
N LEU A 68 -6.94 7.66 0.87
CA LEU A 68 -6.88 7.93 2.30
C LEU A 68 -6.22 6.76 3.04
N ILE A 69 -5.70 7.05 4.24
CA ILE A 69 -5.20 6.02 5.15
C ILE A 69 -6.38 5.53 5.98
N LEU A 70 -6.69 4.24 5.93
CA LEU A 70 -7.63 3.57 6.83
C LEU A 70 -6.89 3.07 8.07
N LYS A 71 -7.45 3.28 9.26
CA LYS A 71 -7.12 2.52 10.47
C LYS A 71 -8.21 1.47 10.70
N ASN A 72 -7.81 0.21 10.88
CA ASN A 72 -8.70 -0.91 11.14
C ASN A 72 -8.05 -1.97 12.05
N PRO A 73 -8.85 -2.82 12.72
CA PRO A 73 -8.33 -3.89 13.57
C PRO A 73 -7.43 -4.88 12.83
N PRO A 74 -6.50 -5.56 13.51
CA PRO A 74 -5.67 -6.59 12.91
C PRO A 74 -6.51 -7.81 12.49
N PHE A 75 -6.04 -8.50 11.44
CA PHE A 75 -6.61 -9.76 10.99
C PHE A 75 -5.71 -10.93 11.39
N GLY A 76 -6.28 -12.00 11.93
CA GLY A 76 -5.58 -13.24 12.29
C GLY A 76 -4.96 -13.23 13.69
N PHE A 77 -3.95 -12.38 13.93
CA PHE A 77 -3.31 -12.25 15.25
C PHE A 77 -3.84 -11.00 15.96
N SER A 78 -4.60 -11.17 17.05
CA SER A 78 -5.32 -10.06 17.71
C SER A 78 -4.51 -9.30 18.76
N ASP A 79 -3.46 -9.90 19.32
CA ASP A 79 -2.61 -9.27 20.35
C ASP A 79 -1.56 -8.34 19.71
N GLN A 80 -2.05 -7.33 18.99
CA GLN A 80 -1.24 -6.29 18.34
C GLN A 80 -2.05 -5.03 18.08
N ASP A 81 -1.35 -3.91 17.86
CA ASP A 81 -1.97 -2.65 17.48
C ASP A 81 -2.75 -2.75 16.16
N ASP A 82 -3.77 -1.92 16.05
CA ASP A 82 -4.52 -1.67 14.81
C ASP A 82 -3.58 -1.34 13.64
N PHE A 83 -3.97 -1.79 12.45
CA PHE A 83 -3.25 -1.47 11.23
C PHE A 83 -3.68 -0.14 10.65
N PHE A 84 -2.71 0.55 10.05
CA PHE A 84 -2.96 1.58 9.06
C PHE A 84 -2.74 0.98 7.67
N ASN A 85 -3.72 1.14 6.78
CA ASN A 85 -3.73 0.61 5.42
C ASN A 85 -4.06 1.72 4.42
N SER A 86 -3.49 1.66 3.22
CA SER A 86 -3.75 2.59 2.13
C SER A 86 -3.43 1.94 0.79
N ILE A 87 -3.88 2.55 -0.30
CA ILE A 87 -3.49 2.18 -1.67
C ILE A 87 -2.61 3.28 -2.26
N ILE A 88 -1.58 2.86 -2.98
CA ILE A 88 -0.82 3.72 -3.89
C ILE A 88 -0.91 3.16 -5.31
N VAL A 89 -1.04 4.05 -6.29
CA VAL A 89 -1.00 3.70 -7.71
C VAL A 89 0.33 4.18 -8.26
N LEU A 90 1.09 3.23 -8.82
CA LEU A 90 2.42 3.46 -9.37
C LEU A 90 2.44 3.09 -10.85
N LYS A 91 3.17 3.84 -11.68
CA LYS A 91 3.66 3.31 -12.95
C LYS A 91 5.08 2.80 -12.83
N THR A 92 5.42 1.77 -13.61
CA THR A 92 6.78 1.25 -13.73
C THR A 92 7.02 0.59 -15.08
N SER A 93 8.29 0.44 -15.46
CA SER A 93 8.69 -0.40 -16.60
C SER A 93 9.21 -1.78 -16.15
N MET A 94 9.29 -2.04 -14.84
CA MET A 94 9.71 -3.33 -14.30
C MET A 94 8.63 -4.39 -14.55
N GLN A 95 9.04 -5.59 -14.95
CA GLN A 95 8.11 -6.73 -15.03
C GLN A 95 7.59 -7.10 -13.62
N PRO A 96 6.42 -7.76 -13.50
CA PRO A 96 5.76 -7.99 -12.21
C PRO A 96 6.63 -8.63 -11.12
N ILE A 97 7.43 -9.66 -11.48
CA ILE A 97 8.32 -10.33 -10.51
C ILE A 97 9.46 -9.40 -10.07
N VAL A 98 10.04 -8.64 -11.00
CA VAL A 98 11.09 -7.66 -10.69
C VAL A 98 10.54 -6.51 -9.84
N PHE A 99 9.28 -6.13 -10.09
CA PHE A 99 8.58 -5.14 -9.28
C PHE A 99 8.30 -5.65 -7.86
N LEU A 100 7.91 -6.91 -7.70
CA LEU A 100 7.78 -7.55 -6.39
C LEU A 100 9.11 -7.49 -5.61
N ASP A 101 10.23 -7.87 -6.25
CA ASP A 101 11.56 -7.81 -5.61
C ASP A 101 11.97 -6.36 -5.26
N TYR A 102 11.53 -5.38 -6.05
CA TYR A 102 11.70 -3.97 -5.74
C TYR A 102 10.92 -3.57 -4.47
N LEU A 103 9.64 -3.96 -4.36
CA LEU A 103 8.83 -3.68 -3.17
C LEU A 103 9.39 -4.36 -1.92
N MET A 104 9.82 -5.63 -2.01
CA MET A 104 10.45 -6.35 -0.88
C MET A 104 11.73 -5.65 -0.38
N ARG A 105 12.55 -5.11 -1.29
CA ARG A 105 13.73 -4.31 -0.90
C ARG A 105 13.34 -3.01 -0.23
N LEU A 106 12.24 -2.40 -0.66
CA LEU A 106 11.71 -1.18 -0.05
C LEU A 106 11.23 -1.46 1.38
N GLU A 107 10.47 -2.54 1.60
CA GLU A 107 10.08 -2.96 2.96
C GLU A 107 11.29 -3.13 3.89
N LYS A 108 12.35 -3.80 3.42
CA LYS A 108 13.60 -3.96 4.16
C LYS A 108 14.23 -2.60 4.51
N ARG A 109 14.23 -1.66 3.56
CA ARG A 109 14.71 -0.28 3.79
C ARG A 109 13.89 0.45 4.86
N PHE A 110 12.59 0.19 4.92
CA PHE A 110 11.67 0.71 5.94
C PHE A 110 11.58 -0.19 7.19
N ALA A 111 12.64 -0.97 7.44
CA ALA A 111 12.87 -1.77 8.64
C ALA A 111 11.84 -2.89 8.90
N ARG A 112 11.19 -3.43 7.85
CA ARG A 112 10.34 -4.62 8.00
C ARG A 112 11.19 -5.81 8.45
N LYS A 113 10.78 -6.46 9.54
CA LYS A 113 11.31 -7.75 10.01
C LYS A 113 10.22 -8.80 9.87
N ARG A 114 10.58 -10.00 9.38
CA ARG A 114 9.65 -11.13 9.23
C ARG A 114 9.98 -12.16 10.32
N SER A 115 9.18 -12.19 11.39
CA SER A 115 9.36 -13.10 12.53
C SER A 115 8.46 -14.33 12.43
N PHE A 116 7.14 -14.13 12.33
CA PHE A 116 6.13 -15.19 12.19
C PHE A 116 4.98 -14.73 11.29
N ALA A 117 4.08 -15.65 10.93
CA ALA A 117 2.92 -15.34 10.09
C ALA A 117 2.00 -14.31 10.77
N ASN A 118 1.55 -13.29 10.03
CA ASN A 118 0.72 -12.19 10.54
C ASN A 118 1.34 -11.32 11.64
N ALA A 119 2.66 -11.41 11.86
CA ALA A 119 3.35 -10.59 12.85
C ALA A 119 3.20 -9.09 12.58
N PRO A 120 3.23 -8.25 13.64
CA PRO A 120 3.29 -6.80 13.51
C PRO A 120 4.42 -6.37 12.57
N ARG A 121 4.20 -5.30 11.81
CA ARG A 121 5.13 -4.85 10.76
C ARG A 121 5.20 -3.34 10.65
N THR A 122 6.39 -2.86 10.35
CA THR A 122 6.64 -1.43 10.12
C THR A 122 6.06 -0.97 8.79
N LEU A 123 6.23 -1.77 7.74
CA LEU A 123 5.72 -1.54 6.40
C LEU A 123 5.46 -2.88 5.70
N ASP A 124 4.36 -2.95 4.96
CA ASP A 124 3.91 -4.05 4.12
C ASP A 124 3.51 -3.49 2.76
N LEU A 125 4.01 -4.06 1.66
CA LEU A 125 3.77 -3.61 0.30
C LEU A 125 3.33 -4.80 -0.57
N ASP A 126 2.05 -4.85 -0.91
CA ASP A 126 1.45 -5.95 -1.69
C ASP A 126 0.99 -5.47 -3.06
N ILE A 127 1.33 -6.20 -4.13
CA ILE A 127 0.79 -5.95 -5.47
C ILE A 127 -0.65 -6.44 -5.51
N ILE A 128 -1.63 -5.51 -5.51
CA ILE A 128 -3.05 -5.85 -5.61
C ILE A 128 -3.43 -6.09 -7.08
N PHE A 129 -3.07 -5.15 -7.95
CA PHE A 129 -3.30 -5.22 -9.40
C PHE A 129 -2.03 -4.84 -10.16
N PHE A 130 -1.89 -5.38 -11.37
CA PHE A 130 -0.79 -5.06 -12.28
C PHE A 130 -1.31 -5.07 -13.71
N ASP A 131 -1.65 -3.88 -14.22
CA ASP A 131 -2.52 -3.70 -15.38
C ASP A 131 -3.76 -4.62 -15.29
N ASN A 132 -4.18 -5.17 -16.44
CA ASN A 132 -5.23 -6.19 -16.54
C ASN A 132 -4.65 -7.61 -16.54
N ARG A 133 -3.47 -7.83 -15.94
CA ARG A 133 -2.81 -9.13 -15.98
C ARG A 133 -3.39 -10.08 -14.95
N ILE A 134 -3.51 -11.34 -15.35
CA ILE A 134 -3.70 -12.47 -14.46
C ILE A 134 -2.36 -13.19 -14.35
N ILE A 135 -1.83 -13.31 -13.14
CA ILE A 135 -0.55 -13.98 -12.86
C ILE A 135 -0.83 -15.04 -11.81
N ASN A 136 -0.54 -16.29 -12.13
CA ASN A 136 -0.63 -17.42 -11.20
C ASN A 136 0.73 -18.12 -11.11
N LYS A 137 1.64 -17.55 -10.32
CA LYS A 137 2.96 -18.11 -10.07
C LYS A 137 3.14 -18.33 -8.57
N LEU A 138 3.97 -19.30 -8.19
CA LEU A 138 4.26 -19.61 -6.79
C LEU A 138 4.68 -18.38 -5.96
N LYS A 139 5.44 -17.46 -6.57
CA LYS A 139 5.95 -16.24 -5.90
C LYS A 139 5.02 -15.04 -6.01
N LEU A 140 4.04 -15.03 -6.92
CA LEU A 140 3.20 -13.87 -7.19
C LEU A 140 1.86 -14.30 -7.79
N GLN A 141 0.78 -13.90 -7.12
CA GLN A 141 -0.58 -14.03 -7.62
C GLN A 141 -1.17 -12.63 -7.83
N VAL A 142 -1.65 -12.36 -9.04
CA VAL A 142 -2.30 -11.09 -9.42
C VAL A 142 -3.61 -11.40 -10.16
N PRO A 143 -4.76 -10.82 -9.78
CA PRO A 143 -4.95 -9.96 -8.61
C PRO A 143 -4.57 -10.64 -7.28
N HIS A 144 -4.20 -9.86 -6.27
CA HIS A 144 -3.80 -10.41 -4.97
C HIS A 144 -4.90 -11.30 -4.39
N VAL A 145 -4.55 -12.48 -3.89
CA VAL A 145 -5.55 -13.43 -3.33
C VAL A 145 -6.39 -12.76 -2.24
N ASP A 146 -7.70 -12.96 -2.28
CA ASP A 146 -8.66 -12.39 -1.32
C ASP A 146 -8.69 -10.85 -1.23
N TRP A 147 -8.12 -10.11 -2.19
CA TRP A 147 -8.19 -8.63 -2.17
C TRP A 147 -9.63 -8.12 -2.02
N SER A 148 -10.58 -8.79 -2.67
CA SER A 148 -12.00 -8.43 -2.68
C SER A 148 -12.76 -8.81 -1.41
N LYS A 149 -12.10 -9.46 -0.45
CA LYS A 149 -12.68 -9.83 0.85
C LYS A 149 -12.11 -9.00 2.01
N ARG A 150 -11.14 -8.13 1.73
CA ARG A 150 -10.39 -7.38 2.74
C ARG A 150 -10.84 -5.93 2.76
N GLU A 151 -11.48 -5.50 3.84
CA GLU A 151 -11.84 -4.09 4.06
C GLU A 151 -10.62 -3.17 4.01
N SER A 152 -9.47 -3.65 4.49
CA SER A 152 -8.19 -2.95 4.44
C SER A 152 -7.69 -2.67 3.02
N VAL A 153 -8.24 -3.36 2.02
CA VAL A 153 -7.99 -3.09 0.59
C VAL A 153 -9.19 -2.35 -0.01
N LEU A 154 -10.41 -2.86 0.18
CA LEU A 154 -11.62 -2.34 -0.45
C LEU A 154 -11.90 -0.89 -0.10
N ILE A 155 -11.84 -0.51 1.18
CA ILE A 155 -12.19 0.86 1.62
C ILE A 155 -11.19 1.87 1.04
N PRO A 156 -9.86 1.71 1.19
CA PRO A 156 -8.89 2.55 0.50
C PRO A 156 -9.04 2.57 -1.02
N LEU A 157 -9.41 1.45 -1.65
CA LEU A 157 -9.57 1.37 -3.10
C LEU A 157 -10.74 2.23 -3.61
N MET A 158 -11.77 2.49 -2.80
CA MET A 158 -12.88 3.39 -3.17
C MET A 158 -12.43 4.84 -3.43
N ASP A 159 -11.30 5.26 -2.84
CA ASP A 159 -10.71 6.58 -3.10
C ASP A 159 -9.86 6.61 -4.38
N ILE A 160 -9.58 5.44 -4.96
CA ILE A 160 -8.78 5.29 -6.18
C ILE A 160 -9.74 5.21 -7.37
N ASN A 161 -9.56 6.12 -8.34
CA ASN A 161 -10.42 6.38 -9.50
C ASN A 161 -11.67 7.24 -9.24
N ARG A 162 -11.42 8.55 -9.17
CA ARG A 162 -12.11 9.57 -9.99
C ARG A 162 -11.13 10.07 -11.05
#